data_AF-A0A7X8JKZ9-F1
#
_entry.id   AF-A0A7X8JKZ9-F1
#
_cell.length_a   1.000
_cell.length_b   1.000
_cell.length_c   1.000
_cell.angle_alpha   90.00
_cell.angle_beta   90.00
_cell.angle_gamma   90.00
#
_symmetry.space_group_name_H-M   'P 1'
#
loop_
_entity.id
_entity.type
_entity.pdbx_description
1 polymer ?
#
loop_
_entity_poly.entity_id
_entity_poly.type
_entity_poly.pdbx_seq_one_letter_code
_entity_poly.pdbx_strand_id
1 'polypeptide(L)'
;MNYQGNLIDEFWFEFKDGLVIDFGAKKGRENLAQLLATDEGAKRLGEVALVSHDSPISNTGILFYNTLFDENASCHFALGKAYASCLEGGKNMNAE
;
A
#
# COMPACT_ATOMS: atom_id res chain seq x y z
N MET A 1 0.05 4.47 -9.24
CA MET A 1 0.53 3.12 -8.85
C MET A 1 0.32 2.15 -10.00
N ASN A 2 1.32 1.33 -10.34
CA ASN A 2 1.14 0.20 -11.26
C ASN A 2 0.77 -1.06 -10.45
N TYR A 3 -0.38 -1.66 -10.74
CA TYR A 3 -0.84 -2.89 -10.12
C TYR A 3 -1.25 -3.89 -11.21
N GLN A 4 -0.57 -5.05 -11.26
CA GLN A 4 -0.80 -6.09 -12.27
C GLN A 4 -0.81 -5.57 -13.73
N GLY A 5 0.06 -4.59 -14.03
CA GLY A 5 0.13 -3.98 -15.36
C GLY A 5 -0.92 -2.89 -15.64
N ASN A 6 -1.78 -2.58 -14.66
CA ASN A 6 -2.78 -1.53 -14.75
C ASN A 6 -2.39 -0.31 -13.91
N LEU A 7 -2.58 0.87 -14.48
CA LEU A 7 -2.36 2.12 -13.75
C LEU A 7 -3.60 2.47 -12.90
N ILE A 8 -3.40 2.55 -11.58
CA ILE A 8 -4.34 3.13 -10.63
C ILE A 8 -3.83 4.51 -10.26
N ASP A 9 -4.67 5.54 -10.42
CA ASP A 9 -4.24 6.94 -10.31
C ASP A 9 -5.35 7.84 -9.74
N GLU A 10 -4.93 8.91 -9.06
CA GLU A 10 -5.77 9.85 -8.32
C GLU A 10 -6.81 9.10 -7.45
N PHE A 11 -6.31 8.21 -6.58
CA PHE A 11 -7.13 7.37 -5.71
C PHE A 11 -7.11 7.85 -4.26
N TRP A 12 -8.11 7.41 -3.50
CA TRP A 12 -8.27 7.71 -2.08
C TRP A 12 -8.96 6.56 -1.37
N PHE A 13 -8.78 6.52 -0.04
CA PHE A 13 -9.45 5.59 0.87
C PHE A 13 -10.03 6.37 2.05
N GLU A 14 -11.21 6.00 2.52
CA GLU A 14 -11.76 6.41 3.81
C GLU A 14 -11.62 5.26 4.79
N PHE A 15 -11.00 5.53 5.94
CA PHE A 15 -10.82 4.54 7.00
C PHE A 15 -11.72 4.83 8.19
N LYS A 16 -12.31 3.78 8.76
CA LYS A 16 -12.99 3.80 10.05
C LYS A 16 -12.73 2.49 10.79
N ASP A 17 -12.39 2.58 12.08
CA ASP A 17 -12.12 1.42 12.95
C ASP A 17 -11.10 0.42 12.36
N GLY A 18 -10.08 0.98 11.68
CA GLY A 18 -9.00 0.22 11.05
C GLY A 18 -9.38 -0.51 9.77
N LEU A 19 -10.51 -0.17 9.15
CA LEU A 19 -11.02 -0.74 7.90
C LEU A 19 -11.21 0.34 6.84
N VAL A 20 -10.89 0.04 5.57
CA VAL A 20 -11.34 0.82 4.41
C VAL A 20 -12.84 0.65 4.26
N ILE A 21 -13.60 1.73 4.50
CA ILE A 21 -15.07 1.75 4.38
C ILE A 21 -15.55 2.32 3.05
N ASP A 22 -14.76 3.18 2.42
CA ASP A 22 -15.02 3.70 1.08
C ASP A 22 -13.71 3.97 0.34
N PHE A 23 -13.78 4.02 -0.99
CA PHE A 23 -12.63 4.27 -1.85
C PHE A 23 -13.05 4.81 -3.21
N GLY A 24 -12.14 5.57 -3.83
CA GLY A 24 -12.31 6.05 -5.19
C GLY A 24 -10.99 6.09 -5.93
N ALA A 25 -11.07 6.14 -7.25
CA ALA A 25 -9.94 6.38 -8.14
C ALA A 25 -10.46 6.99 -9.43
N LYS A 26 -9.71 7.93 -10.01
CA LYS A 26 -10.04 8.49 -11.33
C LYS A 26 -9.70 7.51 -12.46
N LYS A 27 -8.65 6.71 -12.27
CA LYS A 27 -8.24 5.63 -13.19
C LYS A 27 -8.02 4.35 -12.42
N GLY A 28 -8.44 3.22 -13.00
CA GLY A 28 -8.21 1.90 -12.43
C GLY A 28 -9.04 1.59 -11.18
N ARG A 29 -10.21 2.22 -11.01
CA ARG A 29 -11.10 1.98 -9.86
C ARG A 29 -11.51 0.51 -9.74
N GLU A 30 -11.78 -0.17 -10.85
CA GLU A 30 -12.19 -1.57 -10.87
C GLU A 30 -11.05 -2.48 -10.37
N ASN A 31 -9.80 -2.20 -10.79
CA ASN A 31 -8.63 -2.91 -10.28
C ASN A 31 -8.42 -2.68 -8.78
N LEU A 32 -8.65 -1.44 -8.32
CA LEU A 32 -8.60 -1.11 -6.89
C LEU A 32 -9.68 -1.85 -6.09
N ALA A 33 -10.89 -1.96 -6.65
CA ALA A 33 -11.99 -2.73 -6.04
C ALA A 33 -11.66 -4.23 -5.95
N GLN A 34 -11.04 -4.79 -7.00
CA GLN A 34 -10.58 -6.18 -7.00
C GLN A 34 -9.50 -6.42 -5.95
N LEU A 35 -8.52 -5.50 -5.82
CA LEU A 35 -7.50 -5.54 -4.77
C LEU A 35 -8.15 -5.63 -3.38
N LEU A 36 -9.09 -4.74 -3.07
CA LEU A 36 -9.80 -4.70 -1.78
C LEU A 36 -10.73 -5.90 -1.54
N ALA A 37 -11.05 -6.67 -2.58
CA ALA A 37 -11.88 -7.86 -2.50
C ALA A 37 -11.06 -9.17 -2.40
N THR A 38 -9.74 -9.10 -2.42
CA THR A 38 -8.85 -10.28 -2.45
C THR A 38 -9.03 -11.17 -1.23
N ASP A 39 -9.05 -10.58 -0.03
CA ASP A 39 -9.27 -11.27 1.24
C ASP A 39 -9.78 -10.28 2.31
N GLU A 40 -10.11 -10.81 3.49
CA GLU A 40 -10.61 -10.00 4.62
C GLU A 40 -9.57 -8.95 5.10
N GLY A 41 -8.30 -9.28 5.01
CA GLY A 41 -7.19 -8.42 5.41
C GLY A 41 -6.89 -7.28 4.44
N ALA A 42 -7.28 -7.41 3.17
CA ALA A 42 -7.02 -6.42 2.12
C ALA A 42 -7.63 -5.02 2.39
N LYS A 43 -8.57 -4.92 3.33
CA LYS A 43 -9.15 -3.63 3.78
C LYS A 43 -8.48 -3.05 5.02
N ARG A 44 -7.39 -3.63 5.50
CA ARG A 44 -6.63 -3.19 6.68
C ARG A 44 -5.21 -2.83 6.27
N LEU A 45 -4.57 -1.94 7.04
CA LEU A 45 -3.16 -1.61 6.85
C LEU A 45 -2.27 -2.69 7.46
N GLY A 46 -1.30 -3.17 6.68
CA GLY A 46 -0.25 -4.08 7.11
C GLY A 46 1.13 -3.43 7.26
N GLU A 47 1.33 -2.25 6.66
CA GLU A 47 2.60 -1.52 6.70
C GLU A 47 2.41 -0.01 6.78
N VAL A 48 3.30 0.63 7.53
CA VAL A 48 3.54 2.07 7.52
C VAL A 48 5.04 2.27 7.35
N ALA A 49 5.45 2.98 6.30
CA ALA A 49 6.86 3.25 6.02
C ALA A 49 7.12 4.76 5.92
N LEU A 50 8.24 5.17 6.52
CA LEU A 50 8.68 6.57 6.51
C LEU A 50 9.91 6.69 5.63
N VAL A 51 9.84 7.59 4.64
CA VAL A 51 10.94 7.91 3.73
C VAL A 51 11.13 9.41 3.72
N SER A 52 12.38 9.86 3.81
CA SER A 52 12.70 11.29 3.71
C SER A 52 12.36 11.80 2.31
N HIS A 53 11.65 12.93 2.26
CA HIS A 53 11.40 13.62 0.98
C HIS A 53 12.71 14.10 0.34
N ASP A 54 13.69 14.54 1.15
CA ASP A 54 15.05 14.78 0.69
C ASP A 54 15.82 13.45 0.72
N SER A 55 15.75 12.72 -0.41
CA SER A 55 16.42 11.43 -0.58
C SER A 55 16.79 11.21 -2.06
N PRO A 56 17.80 10.37 -2.37
CA PRO A 56 18.31 10.24 -3.73
C PRO A 56 17.26 9.88 -4.78
N ILE A 57 16.30 9.02 -4.44
CA ILE A 57 15.25 8.57 -5.37
C ILE A 57 14.16 9.64 -5.51
N SER A 58 13.66 10.18 -4.40
CA SER A 58 12.68 11.29 -4.39
C SER A 58 13.19 12.50 -5.19
N ASN A 59 14.47 12.86 -5.02
CA ASN A 59 15.10 14.01 -5.66
C ASN A 59 15.26 13.85 -7.19
N THR A 60 15.04 12.66 -7.75
CA THR A 60 15.01 12.49 -9.22
C THR A 60 13.77 13.13 -9.85
N GLY A 61 12.67 13.27 -9.11
CA GLY A 61 11.39 13.74 -9.64
C GLY A 61 10.75 12.81 -10.68
N ILE A 62 11.21 11.56 -10.77
CA ILE A 62 10.72 10.57 -11.73
C ILE A 62 9.63 9.73 -11.07
N LEU A 63 8.51 9.56 -11.79
CA LEU A 63 7.51 8.53 -11.50
C LEU A 63 7.90 7.25 -12.25
N PHE A 64 8.34 6.23 -11.52
CA PHE A 64 8.90 5.01 -12.13
C PHE A 64 7.82 4.01 -12.55
N TYR A 65 6.59 4.15 -12.04
CA TYR A 65 5.50 3.19 -12.23
C TYR A 65 5.91 1.76 -11.85
N ASN A 66 6.73 1.67 -10.81
CA ASN A 66 7.30 0.44 -10.28
C ASN A 66 7.33 0.57 -8.77
N THR A 67 6.68 -0.38 -8.08
CA THR A 67 6.51 -0.34 -6.63
C THR A 67 7.84 -0.18 -5.90
N LEU A 68 8.88 -0.94 -6.26
CA LEU A 68 10.17 -0.91 -5.57
C LEU A 68 10.83 0.49 -5.61
N PHE A 69 10.76 1.17 -6.75
CA PHE A 69 11.33 2.52 -6.85
C PHE A 69 10.43 3.57 -6.21
N ASP A 70 9.14 3.53 -6.50
CA ASP A 70 8.18 4.55 -6.04
C ASP A 70 7.96 4.49 -4.52
N GLU A 71 8.00 3.30 -3.90
CA GLU A 71 7.91 3.14 -2.42
C GLU A 71 9.15 3.69 -1.70
N ASN A 72 10.30 3.75 -2.38
CA ASN A 72 11.52 4.36 -1.82
C ASN A 72 11.66 5.85 -2.17
N ALA A 73 10.65 6.44 -2.82
CA ALA A 73 10.59 7.86 -3.15
C ALA A 73 9.66 8.67 -2.23
N SER A 74 8.79 8.02 -1.47
CA SER A 74 7.81 8.68 -0.59
C SER A 74 7.42 7.78 0.57
N CYS A 75 6.91 8.36 1.67
CA CYS A 75 6.25 7.56 2.70
C CYS A 75 5.11 6.76 2.06
N HIS A 76 4.90 5.52 2.51
CA HIS A 76 3.87 4.67 1.96
C HIS A 76 3.14 3.85 3.01
N PHE A 77 2.01 3.33 2.57
CA PHE A 77 1.15 2.42 3.30
C PHE A 77 0.92 1.17 2.46
N ALA A 78 0.94 -0.01 3.07
CA ALA A 78 0.52 -1.25 2.41
C ALA A 78 -0.77 -1.76 3.04
N LEU A 79 -1.73 -2.14 2.19
CA LEU A 79 -2.93 -2.86 2.60
C LEU A 79 -2.65 -4.37 2.64
N GLY A 80 -3.33 -5.08 3.53
CA GLY A 80 -3.23 -6.53 3.65
C GLY A 80 -2.28 -6.98 4.76
N LYS A 81 -1.56 -8.07 4.50
CA LYS A 81 -0.79 -8.81 5.50
C LYS A 81 0.41 -7.99 6.01
N ALA A 82 0.52 -7.85 7.32
CA ALA A 82 1.71 -7.31 7.97
C ALA A 82 2.87 -8.32 8.00
N TYR A 83 4.11 -7.81 7.98
CA TYR A 83 5.29 -8.64 8.20
C TYR A 83 5.39 -9.06 9.67
N ALA A 84 5.52 -10.36 9.93
CA ALA A 84 5.68 -10.89 11.29
C ALA A 84 6.91 -10.32 12.04
N SER A 85 7.94 -9.90 11.31
CA SER A 85 9.12 -9.24 11.90
C SER A 85 8.86 -7.83 12.44
N CYS A 86 7.73 -7.19 12.08
CA CYS A 86 7.34 -5.89 12.61
C CYS A 86 6.68 -5.99 13.99
N LEU A 87 6.44 -7.22 14.48
CA LEU A 87 5.93 -7.47 15.82
C LEU A 87 7.00 -8.17 16.66
N GLU A 88 7.18 -7.71 17.90
CA GLU A 88 8.06 -8.38 18.86
C GLU A 88 7.60 -9.82 19.08
N GLY A 89 8.50 -10.79 18.87
CA GLY A 89 8.17 -12.22 18.94
C GLY A 89 7.38 -12.77 17.75
N GLY A 90 7.01 -11.96 16.76
CA GLY A 90 6.10 -12.36 15.67
C GLY A 90 6.59 -13.51 14.80
N LYS A 91 7.91 -13.72 14.67
CA LYS A 91 8.49 -14.87 13.95
C LYS A 91 8.16 -16.23 14.59
N ASN A 92 7.83 -16.25 15.87
CA ASN A 92 7.51 -17.46 16.63
C ASN A 92 6.00 -17.63 16.82
N MET A 93 5.19 -16.73 16.27
CA MET A 93 3.73 -16.87 16.31
C MET A 93 3.29 -17.91 15.30
N ASN A 94 2.33 -18.73 15.70
CA ASN A 94 1.66 -19.63 14.76
C ASN A 94 0.76 -18.81 13.84
N ALA A 95 0.60 -19.30 12.60
CA ALA A 95 -0.55 -18.89 11.81
C ALA A 95 -1.77 -19.53 12.49
N GLU A 96 -2.55 -18.72 13.20
CA GLU A 96 -3.93 -19.10 13.53
C GLU A 96 -4.76 -19.25 12.25
#